data_AF-A0A414X0X2-F1
#
_entry.id   AF-A0A414X0X2-F1
#
_cell.length_a   1.000
_cell.length_b   1.000
_cell.length_c   1.000
_cell.angle_alpha   90.00
_cell.angle_beta   90.00
_cell.angle_gamma   90.00
#
_symmetry.space_group_name_H-M   'P 1'
#
loop_
_entity.id
_entity.type
_entity.pdbx_description
1 polymer ?
#
loop_
_entity_poly.entity_id
_entity_poly.type
_entity_poly.pdbx_seq_one_letter_code
_entity_poly.pdbx_strand_id
1 'polypeptide(L)'
;MKLIRLLPILLLIGLSCLTSCQKEEIPSADNERTLFMYLPWSTNLTNYFYQNIDDMEDAISRRGLDKERVLVFLSTSSTEAELFL
;
A
#
# COMPACT_ATOMS: atom_id res chain seq x y z
N MET A 1 4.21 36.18 36.80
CA MET A 1 5.30 36.02 35.80
C MET A 1 5.56 34.58 35.35
N LYS A 2 5.21 33.53 36.11
CA LYS A 2 5.45 32.13 35.71
C LYS A 2 4.55 31.64 34.56
N LEU A 3 3.28 32.09 34.51
CA LEU A 3 2.30 31.68 33.50
C LEU A 3 2.64 32.19 32.08
N ILE A 4 3.20 33.40 31.97
CA ILE A 4 3.60 34.01 30.69
C ILE A 4 4.78 33.25 30.05
N ARG A 5 5.65 32.63 30.86
CA ARG A 5 6.78 31.82 30.35
C ARG A 5 6.37 30.46 29.79
N LEU A 6 5.19 29.96 30.15
CA LEU A 6 4.64 28.69 29.66
C LEU A 6 3.87 28.85 28.35
N LEU A 7 3.42 30.07 28.04
CA LEU A 7 2.70 30.40 26.82
C LEU A 7 3.42 29.98 25.51
N PRO A 8 4.72 30.27 25.30
CA PRO A 8 5.39 29.87 24.06
C PRO A 8 5.57 28.35 23.94
N ILE A 9 5.71 27.63 25.06
CA ILE A 9 5.82 26.17 25.09
C ILE A 9 4.48 25.54 24.69
N LEU A 10 3.38 26.07 25.23
CA LEU A 10 2.03 25.64 24.87
C LEU A 10 1.72 25.91 23.40
N LEU A 11 2.20 27.05 22.88
CA LEU A 11 2.04 27.43 21.47
C LEU A 11 2.80 26.49 20.53
N LEU A 12 4.04 26.10 20.89
CA LEU A 12 4.83 25.12 20.13
C LEU A 12 4.15 23.75 20.10
N ILE A 13 3.66 23.26 21.25
CA ILE A 13 2.96 21.96 21.32
C ILE A 13 1.68 21.99 20.46
N GLY A 14 0.94 23.10 20.50
CA GLY A 14 -0.23 23.29 19.65
C GLY A 14 0.08 23.30 18.15
N LEU A 15 1.21 23.90 17.75
CA LEU A 15 1.64 23.95 16.35
C LEU A 15 2.07 22.58 15.81
N SER A 16 2.72 21.75 16.64
CA SER A 16 3.13 20.38 16.29
C SER A 16 1.93 19.45 16.00
N CYS A 17 0.78 19.71 16.61
CA CYS A 17 -0.44 18.93 16.37
C CYS A 17 -1.07 19.21 15.00
N LEU A 18 -0.78 20.36 14.38
CA LEU A 18 -1.38 20.74 13.09
C LEU A 18 -0.68 20.10 11.88
N THR A 19 0.53 19.58 12.05
CA THR A 19 1.32 18.99 10.95
C THR A 19 1.28 17.46 10.93
N SER A 20 0.67 16.80 11.93
CA SER A 20 0.87 15.37 12.17
C SER A 20 -0.04 14.41 11.39
N CYS A 21 -0.95 14.89 10.54
CA CYS A 21 -1.81 14.01 9.74
C CYS A 21 -2.01 14.60 8.34
N GLN A 22 -0.98 14.55 7.51
CA GLN A 22 -1.24 14.43 6.08
C GLN A 22 -1.55 12.96 5.84
N LYS A 23 -2.85 12.65 5.78
CA LYS A 23 -3.30 11.36 5.26
C LYS A 23 -2.88 11.37 3.79
N GLU A 24 -1.97 10.49 3.39
CA GLU A 24 -1.71 10.28 1.98
C GLU A 24 -3.06 10.02 1.32
N GLU A 25 -3.52 10.97 0.51
CA GLU A 25 -4.72 10.79 -0.29
C GLU A 25 -4.36 9.77 -1.35
N ILE A 26 -4.62 8.50 -1.05
CA ILE A 26 -4.64 7.46 -2.08
C ILE A 26 -5.70 7.93 -3.08
N PRO A 27 -5.34 8.20 -4.34
CA PRO A 27 -6.30 8.64 -5.32
C PRO A 27 -7.46 7.64 -5.33
N SER A 28 -8.67 8.15 -5.12
CA SER A 28 -9.91 7.39 -5.26
C SER A 28 -10.02 6.97 -6.72
N ALA A 29 -9.35 5.87 -7.07
CA ALA A 29 -9.51 5.27 -8.37
C ALA A 29 -10.95 4.72 -8.43
N ASP A 30 -11.70 5.14 -9.44
CA ASP A 30 -13.08 4.70 -9.73
C ASP A 30 -13.07 3.23 -10.17
N ASN A 31 -12.68 2.34 -9.25
CA ASN A 31 -12.64 0.91 -9.51
C ASN A 31 -13.84 0.27 -8.83
N GLU A 32 -14.62 -0.43 -9.62
CA GLU A 32 -15.78 -1.19 -9.16
C GLU A 32 -15.34 -2.55 -8.56
N ARG A 33 -14.12 -3.01 -8.90
CA ARG A 33 -13.59 -4.29 -8.44
C ARG A 33 -12.08 -4.25 -8.20
N THR A 34 -11.63 -4.93 -7.15
CA THR A 34 -10.22 -5.26 -6.93
C THR A 34 -10.04 -6.77 -6.90
N LEU A 35 -9.15 -7.30 -7.75
CA LEU A 35 -8.66 -8.67 -7.68
C LEU A 35 -7.40 -8.68 -6.81
N PHE A 36 -7.46 -9.33 -5.66
CA PHE A 36 -6.31 -9.50 -4.79
C PHE A 36 -5.71 -10.91 -4.96
N MET A 37 -4.52 -10.98 -5.54
CA MET A 37 -3.74 -12.21 -5.66
C MET A 37 -2.88 -12.37 -4.41
N TYR A 38 -3.27 -13.30 -3.53
CA TYR A 38 -2.55 -13.62 -2.31
C TYR A 38 -1.70 -14.88 -2.50
N LEU A 39 -0.39 -14.71 -2.52
CA LEU A 39 0.59 -15.76 -2.82
C LEU A 39 1.54 -15.92 -1.62
N PRO A 40 1.16 -16.73 -0.60
CA PRO A 40 1.94 -16.87 0.63
C PRO A 40 3.21 -17.70 0.43
N TRP A 41 4.08 -17.76 1.44
CA TRP A 41 5.28 -18.59 1.37
C TRP A 41 4.91 -20.05 1.12
N SER A 42 5.44 -20.62 0.04
CA SER A 42 5.06 -21.96 -0.44
C SER A 42 6.18 -22.98 -0.37
N THR A 43 7.35 -22.62 0.19
CA THR A 43 8.57 -23.43 0.23
C THR A 43 9.20 -23.69 -1.14
N ASN A 44 8.47 -24.28 -2.09
CA ASN A 44 8.99 -24.71 -3.40
C ASN A 44 8.13 -24.29 -4.60
N LEU A 45 7.05 -23.51 -4.42
CA LEU A 45 6.21 -23.05 -5.51
C LEU A 45 6.44 -21.58 -5.91
N THR A 46 7.38 -20.88 -5.25
CA THR A 46 7.63 -19.45 -5.50
C THR A 46 7.91 -19.15 -6.98
N ASN A 47 8.68 -19.98 -7.67
CA ASN A 47 8.92 -19.80 -9.12
C ASN A 47 7.65 -19.98 -9.98
N TYR A 48 6.73 -20.84 -9.57
CA TYR A 48 5.43 -20.98 -10.25
C TYR A 48 4.52 -19.79 -9.97
N PHE A 49 4.63 -19.17 -8.79
CA PHE A 49 3.93 -17.92 -8.50
C PHE A 49 4.42 -16.76 -9.37
N TYR A 50 5.73 -16.64 -9.61
CA TYR A 50 6.24 -15.68 -10.60
C TYR A 50 5.64 -15.94 -11.98
N GLN A 51 5.62 -17.19 -12.46
CA GLN A 51 4.99 -17.52 -13.74
C GLN A 51 3.49 -17.15 -13.79
N ASN A 52 2.74 -17.41 -12.71
CA ASN A 52 1.32 -17.04 -12.65
C ASN A 52 1.10 -15.52 -12.67
N ILE A 53 2.03 -14.75 -12.11
CA ILE A 53 2.00 -13.27 -12.16
C ILE A 53 2.30 -12.83 -13.59
N ASP A 54 3.36 -13.35 -14.22
CA ASP A 54 3.71 -13.05 -15.61
C ASP A 54 2.56 -13.35 -16.59
N ASP A 55 1.89 -14.51 -16.41
CA ASP A 55 0.73 -14.90 -17.22
C ASP A 55 -0.45 -13.94 -17.03
N MET A 56 -0.64 -13.43 -15.80
CA MET A 56 -1.66 -12.43 -15.50
C MET A 56 -1.31 -11.07 -16.13
N GLU A 57 -0.05 -10.64 -16.06
CA GLU A 57 0.43 -9.43 -16.71
C GLU A 57 0.24 -9.49 -18.23
N ASP A 58 0.57 -10.63 -18.87
CA ASP A 58 0.33 -10.84 -20.30
C ASP A 58 -1.17 -10.77 -20.65
N ALA A 59 -2.04 -11.40 -19.85
CA ALA A 59 -3.48 -11.31 -20.05
C ALA A 59 -4.02 -9.87 -19.93
N ILE A 60 -3.55 -9.11 -18.95
CA ILE A 60 -3.89 -7.70 -18.75
C ILE A 60 -3.37 -6.86 -19.90
N SER A 61 -2.14 -7.11 -20.39
CA SER A 61 -1.56 -6.35 -21.51
C SER A 61 -2.40 -6.47 -22.79
N ARG A 62 -3.07 -7.62 -22.99
CA ARG A 62 -3.90 -7.89 -24.17
C ARG A 62 -5.32 -7.35 -24.04
N ARG A 63 -5.92 -7.41 -22.85
CA ARG A 63 -7.33 -7.07 -22.63
C ARG A 63 -7.54 -5.68 -22.01
N GLY A 64 -6.57 -5.18 -21.26
CA GLY A 64 -6.72 -4.05 -20.35
C GLY A 64 -7.50 -4.41 -19.08
N LEU A 65 -7.66 -3.41 -18.22
CA LEU A 65 -8.53 -3.43 -17.04
C LEU A 65 -9.61 -2.37 -17.22
N ASP A 66 -10.86 -2.71 -16.93
CA ASP A 66 -12.01 -1.80 -17.01
C ASP A 66 -12.59 -1.57 -15.61
N LYS A 67 -12.23 -0.43 -15.00
CA LYS A 67 -12.57 -0.12 -13.60
C LYS A 67 -12.20 -1.23 -12.62
N GLU A 68 -11.15 -1.97 -12.95
CA GLU A 68 -10.61 -3.05 -12.14
C GLU A 68 -9.19 -2.70 -11.74
N ARG A 69 -8.78 -3.21 -10.59
CA ARG A 69 -7.38 -3.21 -10.15
C ARG A 69 -6.95 -4.60 -9.76
N VAL A 70 -5.69 -4.92 -10.05
CA VAL A 70 -5.05 -6.14 -9.57
C VAL A 70 -4.01 -5.75 -8.54
N LEU A 71 -4.09 -6.35 -7.35
CA LEU A 71 -3.11 -6.21 -6.28
C LEU A 71 -2.47 -7.57 -6.05
N VAL A 72 -1.14 -7.62 -6.01
CA VAL A 72 -0.41 -8.87 -5.82
C VAL A 72 0.39 -8.80 -4.54
N PHE A 73 0.06 -9.65 -3.57
CA PHE A 73 0.90 -9.90 -2.40
C PHE A 73 1.67 -11.20 -2.63
N LEU A 74 3.00 -11.14 -2.59
CA LEU A 74 3.88 -12.29 -2.78
C LEU A 74 4.86 -12.40 -1.62
N SER A 75 4.85 -13.53 -0.92
CA SER A 75 5.92 -13.86 0.03
C SER A 75 7.16 -14.39 -0.70
N THR A 76 8.24 -13.61 -0.68
CA THR A 76 9.54 -13.99 -1.28
C THR A 76 10.31 -14.96 -0.40
N SER A 77 10.03 -14.97 0.91
CA SER A 77 10.55 -15.93 1.89
C SER A 77 9.50 -16.24 2.97
N SER A 78 9.83 -17.07 3.96
CA SER A 78 8.95 -17.35 5.11
C SER A 78 8.68 -16.13 6.00
N THR A 79 9.46 -15.05 5.83
CA THR A 79 9.43 -13.87 6.72
C THR A 79 9.39 -12.54 5.96
N GLU A 80 9.41 -12.57 4.62
CA GLU A 80 9.42 -11.37 3.77
C GLU A 80 8.36 -11.49 2.68
N ALA A 81 7.78 -10.34 2.31
CA ALA A 81 6.79 -10.25 1.26
C ALA A 81 6.80 -8.88 0.61
N GLU A 82 6.33 -8.85 -0.64
CA GLU A 82 6.19 -7.65 -1.46
C GLU A 82 4.72 -7.46 -1.86
N LEU A 83 4.33 -6.20 -2.07
CA LEU A 83 3.00 -5.80 -2.55
C LEU A 83 3.15 -4.99 -3.82
N PHE A 84 2.57 -5.46 -4.91
CA PHE A 84 2.50 -4.79 -6.21
C PHE A 84 1.08 -4.21 -6.43
N LEU A 85 1.00 -3.01 -7.02
CA LEU A 85 -0.20 -2.17 -7.13
C LEU A 85 -0.67 -1.86 -8.56
#